data_AF-A0A3C2BAZ4-F1
#
_entry.id   AF-A0A3C2BAZ4-F1
#
_cell.length_a   1.000
_cell.length_b   1.000
_cell.length_c   1.000
_cell.angle_alpha   90.00
_cell.angle_beta   90.00
_cell.angle_gamma   90.00
#
_symmetry.space_group_name_H-M   'P 1'
#
loop_
_entity.id
_entity.type
_entity.pdbx_description
1 polymer ?
#
loop_
_entity_poly.entity_id
_entity_poly.type
_entity_poly.pdbx_seq_one_letter_code
_entity_poly.pdbx_strand_id
1 'polypeptide(L)'
;MGHSYTTCCFCGKGEDQVRNMFTAGNVGICDECVCYCYDMLFGDSEPPEEEKKSKKNKKNKSESKYSEIHLLKPREIKDFLDEYVVGQDSAKITLSVAVYNHYKRILSQKETNDNSGVEIQKSNVLLLGPTGVGKTFLAQTLAKLLNVPFAIADATTITEAGYVGDDVENV
;
A
#
# COMPACT_ATOMS: atom_id res chain seq x y z
N MET A 1 -21.70 -44.35 12.17
CA MET A 1 -22.57 -43.26 12.64
C MET A 1 -21.69 -42.20 13.28
N GLY A 2 -21.73 -40.96 12.80
CA GLY A 2 -20.95 -39.86 13.37
C GLY A 2 -21.03 -38.59 12.52
N HIS A 3 -22.23 -38.11 12.21
CA HIS A 3 -22.39 -36.75 11.70
C HIS A 3 -22.17 -35.79 12.87
N SER A 4 -20.97 -35.20 12.93
CA SER A 4 -20.69 -34.09 13.86
C SER A 4 -21.06 -32.79 13.14
N TYR A 5 -22.26 -32.29 13.41
CA TYR A 5 -22.75 -31.04 12.85
C TYR A 5 -21.93 -29.86 13.38
N THR A 6 -21.09 -29.32 12.49
CA THR A 6 -20.30 -28.09 12.59
C THR A 6 -21.24 -26.88 12.66
N THR A 7 -21.80 -26.64 13.83
CA THR A 7 -22.68 -25.49 14.12
C THR A 7 -21.88 -24.35 14.73
N CYS A 8 -22.27 -23.11 14.44
CA CYS A 8 -21.68 -21.94 15.06
C CYS A 8 -22.11 -21.85 16.53
N CYS A 9 -21.14 -21.75 17.45
CA CYS A 9 -21.40 -21.63 18.88
C CYS A 9 -22.01 -20.28 19.31
N PHE A 10 -22.04 -19.29 18.42
CA PHE A 10 -22.60 -17.95 18.69
C PHE A 10 -24.03 -17.82 18.19
N CYS A 11 -24.31 -18.17 16.93
CA CYS A 11 -25.63 -18.01 16.32
C CYS A 11 -26.41 -19.31 16.11
N GLY A 12 -25.82 -20.48 16.36
CA GLY A 12 -26.46 -21.78 16.20
C GLY A 12 -26.67 -22.24 14.76
N LYS A 13 -26.26 -21.45 13.75
CA LYS A 13 -26.37 -21.82 12.33
C LYS A 13 -25.43 -22.98 12.00
N GLY A 14 -25.90 -23.90 11.16
CA GLY A 14 -25.08 -24.97 10.58
C GLY A 14 -24.14 -24.45 9.49
N GLU A 15 -23.11 -25.22 9.15
CA GLU A 15 -22.16 -24.92 8.06
C GLU A 15 -22.86 -24.65 6.72
N ASP A 16 -23.98 -25.32 6.44
CA ASP A 16 -24.77 -25.13 5.21
C ASP A 16 -25.46 -23.76 5.11
N GLN A 17 -25.57 -23.02 6.23
CA GLN A 17 -26.29 -21.76 6.32
C GLN A 17 -25.39 -20.52 6.30
N VAL A 18 -24.07 -20.70 6.28
CA VAL A 18 -23.08 -19.61 6.37
C VAL A 18 -22.05 -19.73 5.26
N ARG A 19 -21.39 -18.64 4.88
CA ARG A 19 -20.44 -18.65 3.76
C ARG A 19 -19.15 -19.36 4.14
N ASN A 20 -18.65 -19.11 5.34
CA ASN A 20 -17.48 -19.77 5.90
C ASN A 20 -17.73 -20.13 7.38
N MET A 21 -17.30 -21.32 7.78
CA MET A 21 -17.28 -21.76 9.17
C MET A 21 -15.83 -22.02 9.58
N PHE A 22 -15.32 -21.26 10.55
CA PHE A 22 -14.00 -21.47 11.13
C PHE A 22 -14.12 -22.49 12.25
N THR A 23 -13.46 -23.64 12.11
CA THR A 23 -13.54 -24.75 13.06
C THR A 23 -12.20 -24.97 13.75
N ALA A 24 -12.20 -25.07 15.08
CA ALA A 24 -11.06 -25.48 15.88
C ALA A 24 -11.50 -26.58 16.86
N GLY A 25 -11.14 -27.84 16.54
CA GLY A 25 -11.60 -29.00 17.30
C GLY A 25 -13.13 -29.16 17.24
N ASN A 26 -13.79 -29.14 18.40
CA ASN A 26 -15.25 -29.27 18.53
C ASN A 26 -16.00 -27.93 18.57
N VAL A 27 -15.32 -26.80 18.29
CA VAL A 27 -15.90 -25.46 18.35
C VAL A 27 -15.87 -24.84 16.95
N GLY A 28 -16.99 -24.24 16.55
CA GLY A 28 -17.14 -23.55 15.26
C GLY A 28 -17.63 -22.12 15.45
N ILE A 29 -17.09 -21.18 14.66
CA ILE A 29 -17.59 -19.80 14.55
C ILE A 29 -17.79 -19.45 13.08
N CYS A 30 -18.95 -18.87 12.72
CA CYS A 30 -19.20 -18.44 11.35
C CYS A 30 -18.62 -17.06 11.06
N ASP A 31 -18.40 -16.77 9.79
CA ASP A 31 -17.97 -15.47 9.28
C ASP A 31 -18.83 -14.30 9.79
N GLU A 32 -20.16 -14.44 9.77
CA GLU A 32 -21.05 -13.39 10.26
C GLU A 32 -20.81 -13.03 11.74
N CYS A 33 -20.56 -14.03 12.59
CA CYS A 33 -20.29 -13.81 14.02
C CYS A 33 -18.90 -13.23 14.25
N VAL A 34 -17.92 -13.59 13.42
CA VAL A 34 -16.58 -12.97 13.47
C VAL A 34 -16.69 -11.48 13.12
N CYS A 35 -17.41 -11.12 12.06
CA CYS A 35 -17.66 -9.72 11.69
C CYS A 35 -18.38 -8.97 12.80
N TYR A 36 -19.46 -9.54 13.35
CA TYR A 36 -20.20 -8.90 14.44
C TYR A 36 -19.34 -8.67 15.70
N CYS A 37 -18.51 -9.65 16.06
CA CYS A 37 -17.56 -9.50 17.17
C CYS A 37 -16.49 -8.45 16.87
N TYR A 38 -16.03 -8.36 15.62
CA TYR A 38 -15.07 -7.34 15.19
C TYR A 38 -15.66 -5.94 15.31
N ASP A 39 -16.87 -5.72 14.79
CA ASP A 39 -17.58 -4.43 14.85
C ASP A 39 -17.83 -4.00 16.30
N MET A 40 -18.16 -4.94 17.19
CA MET A 40 -18.36 -4.67 18.62
C MET A 40 -17.06 -4.30 19.34
N LEU A 41 -15.92 -4.87 18.93
CA LEU A 41 -14.62 -4.63 19.55
C LEU A 41 -13.93 -3.36 19.04
N PHE A 42 -14.12 -3.03 17.76
CA PHE A 42 -13.36 -1.96 17.09
C PHE A 42 -14.23 -0.77 16.65
N GLY A 43 -15.56 -0.81 16.87
CA GLY A 43 -16.51 0.25 16.50
C GLY A 43 -16.59 0.45 14.98
N ASP A 44 -17.28 1.51 14.52
CA ASP A 44 -17.42 1.92 13.09
C ASP A 44 -16.07 2.32 12.40
N SER A 45 -14.96 1.73 12.82
CA SER A 45 -13.72 1.67 12.05
C SER A 45 -13.97 0.66 10.93
N GLU A 46 -13.96 1.13 9.68
CA GLU A 46 -14.26 0.35 8.47
C GLU A 46 -13.74 -1.10 8.56
N PRO A 47 -14.61 -2.13 8.46
CA PRO A 47 -14.16 -3.51 8.44
C PRO A 47 -13.26 -3.72 7.21
N PRO A 48 -12.29 -4.66 7.27
CA PRO A 48 -11.54 -5.03 6.08
C PRO A 48 -12.53 -5.57 5.05
N GLU A 49 -12.70 -4.83 3.95
CA GLU A 49 -13.64 -5.16 2.88
C GLU A 49 -13.32 -6.55 2.30
N GLU A 50 -14.04 -7.58 2.77
CA GLU A 50 -14.10 -8.84 2.05
C GLU A 50 -14.88 -8.60 0.75
N GLU A 51 -14.13 -8.40 -0.33
CA GLU A 51 -14.60 -8.34 -1.69
C GLU A 51 -15.68 -9.41 -1.95
N LYS A 52 -16.91 -8.95 -2.20
CA LYS A 52 -17.97 -9.73 -2.84
C LYS A 52 -17.55 -10.05 -4.29
N LYS A 53 -16.60 -10.96 -4.48
CA LYS A 53 -16.30 -11.56 -5.79
C LYS A 53 -17.09 -12.85 -5.95
N SER A 54 -18.25 -12.71 -6.60
CA SER A 54 -18.93 -13.80 -7.28
C SER A 54 -17.94 -14.58 -8.14
N LYS A 55 -17.78 -15.86 -7.80
CA LYS A 55 -17.40 -16.99 -8.67
C LYS A 55 -16.82 -16.60 -10.03
N LYS A 56 -15.49 -16.58 -10.17
CA LYS A 56 -14.77 -17.29 -11.22
C LYS A 56 -13.25 -17.26 -11.01
N ASN A 57 -12.70 -18.47 -11.02
CA ASN A 57 -11.30 -18.86 -11.26
C ASN A 57 -10.28 -18.59 -10.14
N LYS A 58 -10.14 -19.64 -9.31
CA LYS A 58 -8.89 -20.08 -8.69
C LYS A 58 -7.69 -19.82 -9.60
N LYS A 59 -6.72 -19.04 -9.14
CA LYS A 59 -5.30 -19.33 -9.32
C LYS A 59 -4.55 -18.85 -8.07
N ASN A 60 -3.90 -19.82 -7.43
CA ASN A 60 -3.08 -19.70 -6.23
C ASN A 60 -2.09 -18.53 -6.38
N LYS A 61 -2.19 -17.51 -5.52
CA LYS A 61 -1.10 -16.53 -5.32
C LYS A 61 -0.38 -16.96 -4.05
N SER A 62 0.73 -17.66 -4.26
CA SER A 62 1.76 -17.96 -3.27
C SER A 62 2.22 -16.67 -2.59
N GLU A 63 2.26 -16.72 -1.26
CA GLU A 63 2.77 -15.71 -0.34
C GLU A 63 4.13 -15.17 -0.78
N SER A 64 4.23 -13.87 -1.06
CA SER A 64 5.50 -13.15 -1.15
C SER A 64 5.60 -12.19 0.03
N LYS A 65 6.63 -12.39 0.86
CA LYS A 65 6.97 -11.68 2.11
C LYS A 65 7.37 -10.19 1.96
N TYR A 66 6.88 -9.50 0.94
CA TYR A 66 6.88 -8.04 0.96
C TYR A 66 5.49 -7.65 1.40
N SER A 67 5.39 -7.04 2.58
CA SER A 67 4.19 -6.36 3.07
C SER A 67 3.44 -5.78 1.89
N GLU A 68 2.15 -6.11 1.78
CA GLU A 68 1.24 -5.47 0.84
C GLU A 68 1.60 -4.00 0.78
N ILE A 69 2.10 -3.54 -0.37
CA ILE A 69 2.41 -2.13 -0.57
C ILE A 69 1.05 -1.45 -0.49
N HIS A 70 0.68 -1.03 0.72
CA HIS A 70 -0.56 -0.33 0.97
C HIS A 70 -0.47 1.00 0.22
N LEU A 71 -1.16 1.05 -0.91
CA LEU A 71 -1.10 2.17 -1.84
C LEU A 71 -1.86 3.35 -1.24
N LEU A 72 -1.16 4.18 -0.47
CA LEU A 72 -1.69 5.40 0.12
C LEU A 72 -2.29 6.31 -0.96
N LYS A 73 -3.48 6.83 -0.73
CA LYS A 73 -4.13 7.78 -1.65
C LYS A 73 -3.33 9.10 -1.66
N PRO A 74 -3.32 9.85 -2.78
CA PRO A 74 -2.61 11.13 -2.83
C PRO A 74 -3.06 12.14 -1.76
N ARG A 75 -4.32 12.06 -1.31
CA ARG A 75 -4.81 12.89 -0.21
C ARG A 75 -4.13 12.55 1.11
N GLU A 76 -4.06 11.27 1.46
CA GLU A 76 -3.41 10.79 2.69
C GLU A 76 -1.92 11.16 2.73
N ILE A 77 -1.22 11.05 1.59
CA ILE A 77 0.19 11.47 1.49
C ILE A 77 0.31 12.99 1.71
N LYS A 78 -0.57 13.78 1.10
CA LYS A 78 -0.58 15.24 1.23
C LYS A 78 -0.90 15.66 2.66
N ASP A 79 -1.86 15.01 3.30
CA ASP A 79 -2.28 15.29 4.68
C ASP A 79 -1.12 14.98 5.66
N PHE A 80 -0.40 13.88 5.46
CA PHE A 80 0.82 13.61 6.23
C PHE A 80 1.89 14.70 6.00
N LEU A 81 2.12 15.12 4.75
CA LEU A 81 3.07 16.20 4.47
C LEU A 81 2.65 17.54 5.10
N ASP A 82 1.35 17.79 5.25
CA ASP A 82 0.81 19.01 5.89
C ASP A 82 1.19 19.11 7.37
N GLU A 83 1.35 17.98 8.07
CA GLU A 83 1.75 17.95 9.49
C GLU A 83 3.19 18.46 9.70
N TYR A 84 4.06 18.29 8.69
CA TYR A 84 5.48 18.64 8.79
C TYR A 84 5.85 19.89 7.99
N VAL A 85 5.17 20.17 6.87
CA VAL A 85 5.52 21.26 5.95
C VAL A 85 4.35 22.23 5.78
N VAL A 86 4.53 23.41 6.35
CA VAL A 86 3.55 24.50 6.27
C VAL A 86 3.60 25.18 4.91
N GLY A 87 2.44 25.29 4.24
CA GLY A 87 2.32 25.86 2.90
C GLY A 87 2.87 24.95 1.81
N GLN A 88 3.32 25.51 0.67
CA GLN A 88 3.85 24.75 -0.47
C GLN A 88 2.86 23.72 -1.06
N ASP A 89 1.56 24.04 -1.08
CA ASP A 89 0.50 23.08 -1.43
C ASP A 89 0.65 22.49 -2.83
N SER A 90 1.09 23.30 -3.80
CA SER A 90 1.37 22.81 -5.16
C SER A 90 2.43 21.72 -5.14
N ALA A 91 3.52 21.88 -4.38
CA ALA A 91 4.60 20.90 -4.30
C ALA A 91 4.12 19.61 -3.61
N LYS A 92 3.36 19.73 -2.51
CA LYS A 92 2.80 18.58 -1.78
C LYS A 92 1.85 17.76 -2.67
N ILE A 93 0.96 18.42 -3.43
CA ILE A 93 0.06 17.75 -4.37
C ILE A 93 0.86 17.03 -5.46
N THR A 94 1.83 17.70 -6.09
CA THR A 94 2.66 17.10 -7.14
C THR A 94 3.43 15.88 -6.64
N LEU A 95 4.06 15.97 -5.47
CA LEU A 95 4.79 14.84 -4.87
C LEU A 95 3.86 13.67 -4.55
N SER A 96 2.70 13.96 -3.97
CA SER A 96 1.71 12.94 -3.60
C SER A 96 1.21 12.16 -4.82
N VAL A 97 0.91 12.84 -5.92
CA VAL A 97 0.48 12.20 -7.18
C VAL A 97 1.64 11.43 -7.82
N ALA A 98 2.86 12.00 -7.83
CA ALA A 98 4.03 11.35 -8.42
C ALA A 98 4.36 10.03 -7.71
N VAL A 99 4.35 10.02 -6.37
CA VAL A 99 4.58 8.80 -5.56
C VAL A 99 3.49 7.77 -5.78
N TYR A 100 2.22 8.18 -5.75
CA TYR A 100 1.10 7.28 -6.02
C TYR A 100 1.25 6.58 -7.37
N ASN A 101 1.55 7.35 -8.42
CA ASN A 101 1.77 6.81 -9.75
C ASN A 101 3.03 5.94 -9.85
N HIS A 102 4.09 6.27 -9.09
CA HIS A 102 5.30 5.47 -9.01
C HIS A 102 5.01 4.05 -8.49
N TYR A 103 4.28 3.93 -7.37
CA TYR A 103 3.91 2.62 -6.83
C TYR A 103 2.88 1.91 -7.69
N LYS A 104 1.91 2.63 -8.27
CA LYS A 104 0.95 2.06 -9.21
C LYS A 104 1.65 1.40 -10.40
N ARG A 105 2.69 2.06 -10.94
CA ARG A 105 3.54 1.52 -12.02
C ARG A 105 4.30 0.26 -11.59
N ILE A 106 4.90 0.25 -10.40
CA ILE A 106 5.64 -0.92 -9.88
C ILE A 106 4.70 -2.12 -9.70
N LEU A 107 3.50 -1.87 -9.15
CA LEU A 107 2.51 -2.92 -8.92
C LEU A 107 1.95 -3.44 -10.25
N SER A 108 1.64 -2.57 -11.22
CA SER A 108 1.12 -3.01 -12.52
C SER A 108 2.12 -3.89 -13.28
N GLN A 109 3.42 -3.56 -13.20
CA GLN A 109 4.48 -4.37 -13.81
C GLN A 109 4.59 -5.79 -13.21
N LYS A 110 4.20 -5.98 -11.94
CA LYS A 110 4.20 -7.31 -11.31
C LYS A 110 3.01 -8.18 -11.72
N GLU A 111 1.92 -7.57 -12.19
CA GLU A 111 0.69 -8.29 -12.53
C GLU A 111 0.56 -8.61 -14.03
N THR A 112 1.18 -7.82 -14.90
CA THR A 112 1.09 -8.01 -16.36
C THR A 112 2.27 -8.84 -16.90
N ASN A 113 2.07 -10.16 -17.03
CA ASN A 113 2.77 -10.98 -18.03
C ASN A 113 2.07 -10.93 -19.41
N ASP A 114 0.92 -10.25 -19.50
CA ASP A 114 0.18 -10.05 -20.74
C ASP A 114 0.49 -8.67 -21.33
N ASN A 115 1.08 -8.68 -22.53
CA ASN A 115 1.53 -7.54 -23.36
C ASN A 115 0.40 -6.57 -23.83
N SER A 116 -0.73 -6.48 -23.13
CA SER A 116 -1.88 -5.66 -23.49
C SER A 116 -2.17 -4.51 -22.51
N GLY A 117 -1.34 -4.35 -21.48
CA GLY A 117 -1.47 -3.26 -20.50
C GLY A 117 -0.94 -1.92 -21.01
N VAL A 118 -1.55 -0.82 -20.55
CA VAL A 118 -1.07 0.55 -20.79
C VAL A 118 0.25 0.75 -20.03
N GLU A 119 1.32 1.09 -20.75
CA GLU A 119 2.61 1.42 -20.15
C GLU A 119 2.54 2.74 -19.38
N ILE A 120 2.74 2.69 -18.06
CA ILE A 120 2.84 3.89 -17.22
C ILE A 120 4.28 4.40 -17.27
N GLN A 121 4.48 5.63 -17.77
CA GLN A 121 5.81 6.25 -17.83
C GLN A 121 6.32 6.66 -16.44
N LYS A 122 7.65 6.74 -16.29
CA LYS A 122 8.29 7.25 -15.07
C LYS A 122 8.00 8.76 -14.93
N SER A 123 7.47 9.17 -13.78
CA SER A 123 7.35 10.59 -13.42
C SER A 123 8.51 11.00 -12.53
N ASN A 124 9.38 11.87 -13.03
CA ASN A 124 10.39 12.55 -12.21
C ASN A 124 9.86 13.94 -11.82
N VAL A 125 10.28 14.45 -10.66
CA VAL A 125 9.84 15.76 -10.13
C VAL A 125 11.05 16.68 -10.04
N LEU A 126 10.90 17.91 -10.53
CA LEU A 126 11.85 19.00 -10.33
C LEU A 126 11.24 20.00 -9.33
N LEU A 127 11.91 20.21 -8.19
CA LEU A 127 11.48 21.18 -7.19
C LEU A 127 12.23 22.51 -7.36
N LEU A 128 11.50 23.55 -7.80
CA LEU A 128 12.02 24.90 -7.99
C LEU A 128 11.56 25.81 -6.85
N GLY A 129 12.49 26.58 -6.28
CA GLY A 129 12.20 27.55 -5.23
C GLY A 129 13.47 28.08 -4.56
N PRO A 130 13.37 29.18 -3.78
CA PRO A 130 14.52 29.80 -3.13
C PRO A 130 15.15 28.90 -2.05
N THR A 131 16.31 29.28 -1.52
CA THR A 131 16.96 28.57 -0.42
C THR A 131 16.09 28.61 0.84
N GLY A 132 16.17 27.57 1.68
CA GLY A 132 15.48 27.54 2.98
C GLY A 132 13.97 27.25 2.98
N VAL A 133 13.29 27.10 1.83
CA VAL A 133 11.83 26.84 1.79
C VAL A 133 11.39 25.40 2.03
N GLY A 134 12.32 24.52 2.44
CA GLY A 134 11.98 23.14 2.80
C GLY A 134 11.98 22.11 1.65
N LYS A 135 12.62 22.38 0.51
CA LYS A 135 12.71 21.42 -0.62
C LYS A 135 13.29 20.06 -0.20
N THR A 136 14.45 20.06 0.43
CA THR A 136 15.11 18.83 0.93
C THR A 136 14.29 18.18 2.04
N PHE A 137 13.68 18.98 2.91
CA PHE A 137 12.86 18.50 4.01
C PHE A 137 11.59 17.79 3.53
N LEU A 138 10.92 18.30 2.49
CA LEU A 138 9.80 17.62 1.82
C LEU A 138 10.18 16.21 1.36
N ALA A 139 11.34 16.06 0.69
CA ALA A 139 11.79 14.77 0.19
C ALA A 139 12.14 13.79 1.34
N GLN A 140 12.80 14.28 2.40
CA GLN A 140 13.11 13.49 3.59
C GLN A 140 11.86 13.01 4.33
N THR A 141 10.85 13.88 4.50
CA THR A 141 9.59 13.54 5.15
C THR A 141 8.80 12.51 4.34
N LEU A 142 8.80 12.66 3.00
CA LEU A 142 8.17 11.70 2.11
C LEU A 142 8.81 10.31 2.20
N ALA A 143 10.15 10.24 2.28
CA ALA A 143 10.87 8.99 2.47
C ALA A 143 10.53 8.30 3.80
N LYS A 144 10.39 9.08 4.88
CA LYS A 144 9.95 8.57 6.20
C LYS A 144 8.55 7.98 6.16
N LEU A 145 7.60 8.66 5.51
CA LEU A 145 6.23 8.14 5.34
C LEU A 145 6.21 6.77 4.65
N LEU A 146 7.00 6.65 3.59
CA LEU A 146 6.99 5.47 2.73
C LEU A 146 7.87 4.33 3.25
N ASN A 147 8.68 4.57 4.29
CA ASN A 147 9.65 3.62 4.82
C ASN A 147 10.53 2.99 3.72
N VAL A 148 11.01 3.81 2.79
CA VAL A 148 11.88 3.37 1.67
C VAL A 148 13.30 3.89 1.81
N PRO A 149 14.30 3.20 1.23
CA PRO A 149 15.64 3.74 1.09
C PRO A 149 15.61 5.11 0.39
N PHE A 150 16.34 6.07 0.95
CA PHE A 150 16.40 7.44 0.44
C PHE A 150 17.85 7.87 0.28
N ALA A 151 18.22 8.20 -0.95
CA ALA A 151 19.54 8.72 -1.30
C ALA A 151 19.47 10.23 -1.53
N ILE A 152 20.50 10.94 -1.07
CA ILE A 152 20.67 12.38 -1.27
C ILE A 152 21.99 12.59 -1.97
N ALA A 153 21.95 13.25 -3.12
CA ALA A 153 23.10 13.57 -3.95
C ALA A 153 23.22 15.09 -4.09
N ASP A 154 24.46 15.62 -4.10
CA ASP A 154 24.73 16.97 -4.59
C ASP A 154 25.24 16.88 -6.03
N ALA A 155 24.55 17.52 -6.97
CA ALA A 155 24.94 17.49 -8.37
C ALA A 155 26.25 18.25 -8.65
N THR A 156 26.68 19.16 -7.75
CA THR A 156 27.91 19.93 -7.94
C THR A 156 29.19 19.10 -7.77
N THR A 157 29.11 17.94 -7.10
CA THR A 157 30.24 17.03 -6.92
C THR A 157 30.37 16.00 -8.05
N ILE A 158 29.33 15.88 -8.89
CA ILE A 158 29.28 14.93 -10.00
C ILE A 158 29.99 15.52 -11.21
N THR A 159 30.95 14.79 -11.76
CA THR A 159 31.69 15.20 -12.96
C THR A 159 31.52 14.19 -14.09
N GLU A 160 31.87 14.58 -15.32
CA GLU A 160 31.88 13.68 -16.47
C GLU A 160 32.81 12.47 -16.22
N ALA A 161 32.45 11.31 -16.77
CA ALA A 161 33.24 10.10 -16.66
C ALA A 161 34.68 10.33 -17.14
N GLY A 162 35.65 9.98 -16.30
CA GLY A 162 37.08 10.18 -16.59
C GLY A 162 37.65 11.53 -16.14
N TYR A 163 36.87 12.38 -15.48
CA TYR A 163 37.36 13.55 -14.75
C TYR A 163 37.44 13.29 -13.24
N VAL A 164 38.19 14.12 -12.50
CA VAL A 164 38.32 13.99 -11.04
C VAL A 164 37.06 14.53 -10.37
N GLY A 165 36.21 13.63 -9.88
CA GLY A 165 34.96 13.90 -9.16
C GLY A 165 34.20 12.60 -8.87
N ASP A 166 33.03 12.69 -8.23
CA ASP A 166 32.21 11.52 -7.91
C ASP A 166 31.43 11.06 -9.16
N ASP A 167 31.39 9.74 -9.39
CA ASP A 167 30.56 9.13 -10.45
C ASP A 167 29.10 9.01 -9.99
N VAL A 168 28.17 9.07 -10.94
CA VAL A 168 26.73 8.90 -10.72
C VAL A 168 26.41 7.52 -10.13
N GLU A 169 27.22 6.51 -10.42
CA GLU A 169 27.03 5.14 -9.89
C GLU A 169 27.36 5.00 -8.40
N ASN A 170 28.13 5.92 -7.83
CA ASN A 170 28.59 5.86 -6.43
C ASN A 170 27.61 6.50 -5.42
N VAL A 171 26.48 7.04 -5.87
CA VAL A 171 25.54 7.83 -5.05
C VAL A 171 24.20 7.12 -4.81
#